data_AF-A0A1I2Q8D5-F1
#
_entry.id   AF-A0A1I2Q8D5-F1
#
_cell.length_a   1.000
_cell.length_b   1.000
_cell.length_c   1.000
_cell.angle_alpha   90.00
_cell.angle_beta   90.00
_cell.angle_gamma   90.00
#
_symmetry.space_group_name_H-M   'P 1'
#
loop_
_entity.id
_entity.type
_entity.pdbx_description
1 polymer ?
#
loop_
_entity_poly.entity_id
_entity_poly.type
_entity_poly.pdbx_seq_one_letter_code
_entity_poly.pdbx_strand_id
1 'polypeptide(L)'
;MEDILDVENLAILYQRKYTYIKDVKNLTDELSQVLSGNDGYTAEILLDERMDAIKKVQHTTETIELLGEAGPKAALIAHRLIFTDPEEIVPETEDEKLVKDIRLKTRSLIKELQMQDRRLNIQLAQDKSYYRE
;
A
#
# COMPACT_ATOMS: atom_id res chain seq x y z
N MET A 1 20.39 -21.61 12.45
CA MET A 1 19.31 -20.62 12.57
C MET A 1 18.02 -21.41 12.54
N GLU A 2 17.11 -21.19 13.47
CA GLU A 2 15.78 -21.78 13.38
C GLU A 2 15.07 -21.15 12.17
N ASP A 3 14.64 -21.98 11.22
CA ASP A 3 13.85 -21.55 10.04
C ASP A 3 12.40 -21.21 10.44
N ILE A 4 12.22 -20.44 11.52
CA ILE A 4 10.92 -20.00 12.04
C ILE A 4 10.69 -18.57 11.51
N LEU A 5 9.46 -18.30 11.05
CA LEU A 5 9.07 -16.97 10.60
C LEU A 5 9.12 -15.99 11.78
N ASP A 6 9.87 -14.91 11.64
CA ASP A 6 9.85 -13.79 12.57
C ASP A 6 8.58 -12.95 12.36
N VAL A 7 7.55 -13.23 13.15
CA VAL A 7 6.24 -12.58 13.04
C VAL A 7 6.27 -11.12 13.51
N GLU A 8 7.12 -10.79 14.49
CA GLU A 8 7.30 -9.42 14.96
C GLU A 8 7.86 -8.55 13.82
N ASN A 9 8.93 -9.03 13.15
CA ASN A 9 9.48 -8.35 11.98
C ASN A 9 8.46 -8.29 10.83
N LEU A 10 7.65 -9.33 10.62
CA LEU A 10 6.57 -9.30 9.64
C LEU A 10 5.54 -8.20 9.94
N ALA A 11 5.16 -8.02 11.21
CA ALA A 11 4.25 -6.95 11.63
C ALA A 11 4.83 -5.56 11.35
N ILE A 12 6.13 -5.36 11.61
CA ILE A 12 6.85 -4.12 11.29
C ILE A 12 6.83 -3.85 9.78
N LEU A 13 7.09 -4.86 8.95
CA LEU A 13 7.05 -4.74 7.49
C LEU A 13 5.66 -4.38 6.97
N TYR A 14 4.60 -5.01 7.49
CA TYR A 14 3.23 -4.64 7.13
C TYR A 14 2.87 -3.23 7.59
N GLN A 15 3.29 -2.82 8.80
CA GLN A 15 3.07 -1.45 9.28
C GLN A 15 3.78 -0.43 8.38
N ARG A 16 5.00 -0.73 7.94
CA ARG A 16 5.76 0.09 7.01
C ARG A 16 5.08 0.19 5.65
N LYS A 17 4.60 -0.93 5.10
CA LYS A 17 3.80 -0.96 3.86
C LYS A 17 2.54 -0.10 3.98
N TYR A 18 1.82 -0.22 5.09
CA TYR A 18 0.64 0.61 5.36
C TYR A 18 0.97 2.11 5.35
N THR A 19 2.06 2.51 6.02
CA THR A 19 2.50 3.91 6.05
C THR A 19 2.80 4.42 4.64
N TYR A 20 3.54 3.66 3.81
CA TYR A 20 3.82 4.10 2.44
C TYR A 20 2.57 4.19 1.56
N ILE A 21 1.59 3.31 1.74
CA ILE A 21 0.30 3.44 1.02
C ILE A 21 -0.46 4.69 1.50
N LYS A 22 -0.37 5.03 2.80
CA LYS A 22 -0.96 6.26 3.33
C LYS A 22 -0.30 7.50 2.73
N ASP A 23 1.02 7.47 2.53
CA ASP A 23 1.75 8.55 1.85
C ASP A 23 1.27 8.71 0.40
N VAL A 24 1.11 7.61 -0.35
CA VAL A 24 0.54 7.65 -1.71
C VAL A 24 -0.86 8.28 -1.71
N LYS A 25 -1.68 7.97 -0.70
CA LYS A 25 -3.01 8.57 -0.54
C LYS A 25 -2.93 10.08 -0.30
N ASN A 26 -2.10 10.52 0.63
CA ASN A 26 -1.95 11.95 0.93
C ASN A 26 -1.45 12.73 -0.30
N LEU A 27 -0.46 12.20 -1.01
CA LEU A 27 0.04 12.79 -2.26
C LEU A 27 -1.04 12.85 -3.34
N THR A 28 -1.93 11.86 -3.40
CA THR A 28 -3.08 11.86 -4.34
C THR A 28 -4.11 12.94 -3.96
N ASP A 29 -4.34 13.17 -2.66
CA ASP A 29 -5.20 14.24 -2.16
C ASP A 29 -4.60 15.63 -2.47
N GLU A 30 -3.28 15.79 -2.30
CA GLU A 30 -2.56 17.02 -2.62
C GLU A 30 -2.55 17.30 -4.13
N LEU A 31 -2.30 16.28 -4.97
CA LEU A 31 -2.41 16.39 -6.43
C LEU A 31 -3.78 16.91 -6.87
N SER A 32 -4.85 16.41 -6.25
CA SER A 32 -6.22 16.84 -6.56
C SER A 32 -6.43 18.34 -6.27
N GLN A 33 -5.82 18.86 -5.20
CA GLN A 33 -5.91 20.27 -4.82
C GLN A 33 -5.09 21.16 -5.77
N VAL A 34 -3.85 20.76 -6.08
CA VAL A 34 -2.93 21.52 -6.93
C VAL A 34 -3.42 21.60 -8.37
N LEU A 35 -3.95 20.50 -8.91
CA LEU A 35 -4.52 20.47 -10.26
C LEU A 35 -5.76 21.37 -10.39
N SER A 36 -6.57 21.48 -9.34
CA SER A 36 -7.70 22.43 -9.32
C SER A 36 -7.25 23.89 -9.38
N GLY A 37 -5.99 24.19 -9.02
CA GLY A 37 -5.38 25.51 -9.07
C GLY A 37 -4.55 25.80 -10.33
N ASN A 38 -4.50 24.89 -11.31
CA ASN A 38 -3.67 24.99 -12.52
C ASN A 38 -2.15 25.17 -12.28
N ASP A 39 -1.63 24.71 -11.13
CA ASP A 39 -0.19 24.73 -10.86
C ASP A 39 0.49 23.44 -11.37
N GLY A 40 0.86 23.47 -12.65
CA GLY A 40 1.47 22.32 -13.34
C GLY A 40 2.86 21.93 -12.80
N TYR A 41 3.63 22.89 -12.29
CA TYR A 41 4.99 22.62 -11.78
C TYR A 41 4.93 21.86 -10.46
N THR A 42 4.10 22.30 -9.52
CA THR A 42 3.90 21.58 -8.25
C THR A 42 3.27 20.22 -8.49
N ALA A 43 2.38 20.09 -9.48
CA ALA A 43 1.79 18.80 -9.84
C ALA A 43 2.84 17.79 -10.33
N GLU A 44 3.85 18.21 -11.09
CA GLU A 44 4.94 17.33 -11.55
C GLU A 44 5.77 16.80 -10.38
N ILE A 45 6.14 17.67 -9.44
CA ILE A 45 6.88 17.29 -8.21
C ILE A 45 6.09 16.25 -7.39
N LEU A 46 4.80 16.49 -7.17
CA LEU A 46 3.95 15.58 -6.41
C LEU A 46 3.77 14.22 -7.10
N LEU A 47 3.78 14.18 -8.44
CA LEU A 47 3.74 12.93 -9.20
C LEU A 47 5.02 12.12 -8.99
N ASP A 48 6.19 12.77 -8.98
CA ASP A 48 7.48 12.12 -8.73
C ASP A 48 7.55 11.57 -7.29
N GLU A 49 7.15 12.36 -6.29
CA GLU A 49 7.07 11.90 -4.90
C GLU A 49 6.12 10.71 -4.74
N ARG A 50 4.97 10.75 -5.43
CA ARG A 50 4.00 9.65 -5.43
C ARG A 50 4.59 8.40 -6.05
N MET A 51 5.35 8.53 -7.14
CA MET A 51 6.06 7.42 -7.78
C MET A 51 7.07 6.79 -6.83
N ASP A 52 7.84 7.59 -6.10
CA ASP A 52 8.81 7.10 -5.12
C ASP A 52 8.15 6.41 -3.92
N ALA A 53 7.01 6.91 -3.45
CA ALA A 53 6.21 6.23 -2.44
C ALA A 53 5.72 4.86 -2.93
N ILE A 54 5.26 4.76 -4.19
CA ILE A 54 4.85 3.49 -4.80
C ILE A 54 6.03 2.50 -4.88
N LYS A 55 7.22 2.94 -5.29
CA LYS A 55 8.43 2.09 -5.30
C LYS A 55 8.73 1.52 -3.91
N LYS A 56 8.56 2.31 -2.85
CA LYS A 56 8.73 1.85 -1.46
C LYS A 56 7.68 0.79 -1.07
N VAL A 57 6.44 0.92 -1.53
CA VAL A 57 5.39 -0.10 -1.35
C VAL A 57 5.76 -1.40 -2.05
N GLN A 58 6.25 -1.33 -3.30
CA GLN A 58 6.68 -2.49 -4.08
C GLN A 58 7.83 -3.22 -3.38
N HIS A 59 8.91 -2.50 -3.05
CA HIS A 59 10.06 -3.06 -2.35
C HIS A 59 9.69 -3.71 -1.01
N THR A 60 8.80 -3.08 -0.23
CA THR A 60 8.34 -3.66 1.04
C THR A 60 7.50 -4.92 0.82
N THR A 61 6.72 -4.97 -0.27
CA THR A 61 5.92 -6.15 -0.64
C THR A 61 6.83 -7.32 -1.01
N GLU A 62 7.82 -7.09 -1.87
CA GLU A 62 8.83 -8.10 -2.24
C GLU A 62 9.59 -8.61 -1.00
N THR A 63 9.95 -7.72 -0.08
CA THR A 63 10.61 -8.10 1.18
C THR A 63 9.75 -9.02 2.04
N ILE A 64 8.44 -8.76 2.12
CA ILE A 64 7.49 -9.62 2.83
C ILE A 64 7.39 -10.99 2.15
N GLU A 65 7.30 -11.02 0.82
CA GLU A 65 7.20 -12.27 0.06
C GLU A 65 8.45 -13.14 0.23
N LEU A 66 9.65 -12.54 0.14
CA LEU A 66 10.92 -13.22 0.38
C LEU A 66 11.04 -13.77 1.81
N LEU A 67 10.51 -13.06 2.81
CA LEU A 67 10.46 -13.56 4.18
C LEU A 67 9.60 -14.84 4.28
N GLY A 68 8.55 -14.93 3.48
CA GLY A 68 7.67 -16.10 3.40
C GLY A 68 8.32 -17.33 2.73
N GLU A 69 9.39 -17.14 1.95
CA GLU A 69 10.10 -18.19 1.23
C GLU A 69 11.28 -18.79 2.01
N ALA A 70 11.54 -18.32 3.25
CA ALA A 70 12.76 -18.61 4.02
C ALA A 70 12.97 -20.09 4.42
N GLY A 71 11.96 -20.97 4.27
CA GLY A 71 12.16 -22.41 4.47
C GLY A 71 10.89 -23.19 4.84
N PRO A 72 10.96 -24.54 4.85
CA PRO A 72 9.81 -25.42 5.04
C PRO A 72 9.15 -25.31 6.42
N LYS A 73 9.89 -24.90 7.46
CA LYS A 73 9.33 -24.69 8.81
C LYS A 73 8.58 -23.36 8.94
N ALA A 74 9.00 -22.32 8.22
CA ALA A 74 8.31 -21.04 8.14
C ALA A 74 7.10 -21.08 7.18
N ALA A 75 7.10 -22.01 6.21
CA ALA A 75 6.13 -22.06 5.12
C ALA A 75 4.66 -22.12 5.58
N LEU A 76 4.33 -22.84 6.65
CA LEU A 76 2.95 -22.91 7.14
C LEU A 76 2.46 -21.57 7.69
N ILE A 77 3.28 -20.92 8.53
CA ILE A 77 2.95 -19.61 9.11
C ILE A 77 2.95 -18.55 8.01
N ALA A 78 3.92 -18.58 7.09
CA ALA A 78 3.97 -17.69 5.94
C ALA A 78 2.75 -17.84 5.04
N HIS A 79 2.33 -19.06 4.72
CA HIS A 79 1.10 -19.31 3.95
C HIS A 79 -0.11 -18.65 4.61
N ARG A 80 -0.28 -18.83 5.93
CA ARG A 80 -1.38 -18.25 6.69
C ARG A 80 -1.31 -16.73 6.76
N LEU A 81 -0.16 -16.15 7.07
CA LEU A 81 -0.05 -14.73 7.40
C LEU A 81 0.24 -13.83 6.19
N ILE A 82 0.87 -14.36 5.13
CA ILE A 82 1.32 -13.59 3.97
C ILE A 82 0.42 -13.84 2.76
N PHE A 83 0.20 -15.12 2.43
CA PHE A 83 -0.40 -15.51 1.14
C PHE A 83 -1.91 -15.77 1.19
N THR A 84 -2.49 -15.89 2.38
CA THR A 84 -3.95 -16.05 2.57
C THR A 84 -4.66 -14.69 2.68
N ASP A 85 -5.95 -14.60 2.35
CA ASP A 85 -6.73 -13.37 2.56
C ASP A 85 -6.74 -12.98 4.06
N PRO A 86 -6.55 -11.70 4.41
CA PRO A 86 -6.52 -11.29 5.82
C PRO A 86 -7.81 -11.56 6.61
N GLU A 87 -8.98 -11.71 5.96
CA GLU A 87 -10.22 -12.11 6.65
C GLU A 87 -10.17 -13.55 7.16
N GLU A 88 -9.50 -14.42 6.42
CA GLU A 88 -9.40 -15.86 6.68
C GLU A 88 -8.31 -16.19 7.72
N ILE A 89 -7.46 -15.22 8.08
CA ILE A 89 -6.44 -15.41 9.13
C ILE A 89 -7.12 -15.67 10.47
N VAL A 90 -6.80 -16.80 11.09
CA VAL A 90 -7.08 -17.07 12.51
C VAL A 90 -5.77 -16.86 13.28
N PRO A 91 -5.60 -15.72 13.99
CA PRO A 91 -4.35 -15.43 14.68
C PRO A 91 -4.20 -16.27 15.94
N GLU A 92 -2.99 -16.79 16.17
CA GLU A 92 -2.63 -17.58 17.35
C GLU A 92 -1.86 -16.76 18.40
N THR A 93 -1.26 -15.64 18.00
CA THR A 93 -0.50 -14.73 18.88
C THR A 93 -0.93 -13.26 18.69
N GLU A 94 -0.51 -12.38 19.60
CA GLU A 94 -0.77 -10.94 19.45
C GLU A 94 -0.06 -10.34 18.22
N ASP A 95 1.13 -10.84 17.87
CA ASP A 95 1.84 -10.39 16.66
C ASP A 95 1.10 -10.81 15.38
N GLU A 96 0.55 -12.03 15.34
CA GLU A 96 -0.28 -12.47 14.21
C GLU A 96 -1.57 -11.66 14.09
N LYS A 97 -2.18 -11.31 15.22
CA LYS A 97 -3.36 -10.43 15.27
C LYS A 97 -3.02 -9.05 14.75
N LEU A 98 -1.86 -8.51 15.11
CA LEU A 98 -1.38 -7.23 14.59
C LEU A 98 -1.17 -7.28 13.08
N VAL A 99 -0.56 -8.35 12.55
CA VAL A 99 -0.43 -8.59 11.10
C VAL A 99 -1.80 -8.58 10.43
N LYS A 100 -2.78 -9.34 10.96
CA LYS A 100 -4.14 -9.38 10.44
C LYS A 100 -4.77 -7.98 10.39
N ASP A 101 -4.73 -7.26 11.51
CA ASP A 101 -5.35 -5.93 11.63
C ASP A 101 -4.74 -4.92 10.66
N ILE A 102 -3.40 -4.90 10.51
CA ILE A 102 -2.73 -4.01 9.57
C ILE A 102 -3.10 -4.37 8.13
N ARG A 103 -3.16 -5.66 7.77
CA ARG A 103 -3.54 -6.09 6.42
C ARG A 103 -4.98 -5.69 6.08
N LEU A 104 -5.92 -5.82 7.03
CA LEU A 104 -7.31 -5.38 6.86
C LEU A 104 -7.41 -3.85 6.67
N LYS A 105 -6.69 -3.07 7.48
CA LYS A 105 -6.59 -1.61 7.33
C LYS A 105 -5.99 -1.23 5.98
N THR A 106 -4.90 -1.90 5.59
CA THR A 106 -4.23 -1.68 4.31
C THR A 106 -5.15 -1.94 3.13
N ARG A 107 -5.93 -3.03 3.16
CA ARG A 107 -6.90 -3.34 2.10
C ARG A 107 -7.98 -2.27 1.98
N SER A 108 -8.46 -1.75 3.11
CA SER A 108 -9.46 -0.66 3.12
C SER A 108 -8.87 0.62 2.52
N LEU A 109 -7.64 0.96 2.91
CA LEU A 109 -6.90 2.11 2.38
C LEU A 109 -6.64 2.01 0.87
N ILE A 110 -6.29 0.83 0.36
CA ILE A 110 -6.12 0.61 -1.09
C ILE A 110 -7.43 0.86 -1.84
N LYS A 111 -8.57 0.40 -1.31
CA LYS A 111 -9.88 0.66 -1.93
C LYS A 111 -10.19 2.15 -1.97
N GLU A 112 -9.90 2.88 -0.89
CA GLU A 112 -10.04 4.34 -0.85
C GLU A 112 -9.17 5.03 -1.91
N LEU A 113 -7.89 4.68 -1.96
CA LEU A 113 -6.94 5.22 -2.94
C LEU A 113 -7.39 4.95 -4.38
N GLN A 114 -7.86 3.74 -4.70
CA GLN A 114 -8.39 3.40 -6.02
C GLN A 114 -9.61 4.25 -6.40
N MET A 115 -10.49 4.57 -5.44
CA MET A 115 -11.61 5.45 -5.68
C MET A 115 -11.16 6.89 -5.93
N GLN A 116 -10.14 7.36 -5.21
CA GLN A 116 -9.56 8.69 -5.41
C GLN A 116 -8.88 8.82 -6.77
N ASP A 117 -8.04 7.86 -7.16
CA ASP A 117 -7.40 7.82 -8.47
C ASP A 117 -8.43 7.86 -9.61
N ARG A 118 -9.54 7.13 -9.48
CA ARG A 118 -10.63 7.17 -10.46
C ARG A 118 -11.26 8.57 -10.57
N ARG A 119 -11.49 9.24 -9.44
CA ARG A 119 -12.06 10.60 -9.41
C ARG A 119 -11.11 11.60 -10.06
N LEU A 120 -9.83 11.54 -9.71
CA LEU A 120 -8.79 12.41 -10.27
C LEU A 120 -8.69 12.25 -11.79
N ASN A 121 -8.70 11.01 -12.29
CA ASN A 121 -8.67 10.74 -13.72
C ASN A 121 -9.90 11.28 -14.46
N ILE A 122 -11.10 11.21 -13.86
CA ILE A 122 -12.32 11.78 -14.45
C ILE A 122 -12.22 13.30 -14.54
N GLN A 123 -11.77 13.97 -13.47
CA GLN A 123 -11.60 15.43 -13.45
C GLN A 123 -10.63 15.89 -14.56
N LEU A 124 -9.45 15.27 -14.65
CA LEU A 124 -8.45 15.57 -15.67
C LEU A 124 -8.95 15.35 -17.11
N ALA A 125 -9.81 14.35 -17.32
CA ALA A 125 -10.39 14.09 -18.64
C ALA A 125 -11.48 15.12 -19.02
N GLN A 126 -12.26 15.58 -18.05
CA GLN A 126 -13.31 16.59 -18.26
C GLN A 126 -12.71 17.96 -18.56
N ASP A 127 -11.64 18.36 -17.85
CA ASP A 127 -10.93 19.62 -18.13
C ASP A 127 -10.38 19.63 -19.56
N LYS A 128 -9.80 18.51 -20.02
CA LYS A 128 -9.33 18.37 -21.42
C LYS A 128 -10.45 18.42 -22.46
N SER A 129 -11.69 18.08 -22.09
CA SER A 129 -12.85 18.16 -22.97
C SER A 129 -13.37 19.59 -23.12
N TYR A 130 -13.19 20.45 -22.10
CA TYR A 130 -13.67 21.83 -22.11
C TYR A 130 -12.79 22.78 -22.93
N TYR A 131 -11.50 22.45 -23.12
CA TYR A 131 -10.57 23.22 -23.97
C TYR A 131 -10.51 22.74 -25.43
N ARG A 132 -11.54 22.03 -25.91
CA ARG A 132 -11.73 21.69 -27.33
C ARG A 132 -12.94 22.45 -27.91
N GLU A 133 -12.88 23.77 -27.90
CA GLU A 133 -13.70 24.65 -28.74
C GLU A 133 -12.82 25.70 -29.41
#